data_AF-A0A661BXM8-F1
#
_entry.id   AF-A0A661BXM8-F1
#
_cell.length_a   1.000
_cell.length_b   1.000
_cell.length_c   1.000
_cell.angle_alpha   90.00
_cell.angle_beta   90.00
_cell.angle_gamma   90.00
#
_symmetry.space_group_name_H-M   'P 1'
#
loop_
_entity.id
_entity.type
_entity.pdbx_description
1 polymer ?
#
loop_
_entity_poly.entity_id
_entity_poly.type
_entity_poly.pdbx_seq_one_letter_code
_entity_poly.pdbx_strand_id
1 'polypeptide(L)' 'MSDKATDSKYKVIRVEKTTPPTGMLGDNWYLYVIQKGNLPNSIMECKKTGTLKAVTAHAKDVANTINLRNVKGGRK' A
#
# COMPACT_ATOMS: atom_id res chain seq x y z
N MET A 1 -10.94 19.29 -24.09
CA MET A 1 -9.68 18.87 -23.46
C MET A 1 -9.96 18.61 -22.00
N SER A 2 -9.91 17.36 -21.56
CA SER A 2 -9.99 17.01 -20.14
C SER A 2 -8.88 16.04 -19.84
N ASP A 3 -7.68 16.58 -19.65
CA ASP A 3 -6.64 15.96 -18.84
C ASP A 3 -7.20 15.83 -17.41
N LYS A 4 -8.10 14.87 -17.20
CA LYS A 4 -8.24 14.22 -15.91
C LYS A 4 -6.91 13.52 -15.72
N ALA A 5 -5.95 14.27 -15.16
CA ALA A 5 -4.73 13.74 -14.61
C ALA A 5 -5.16 12.59 -13.72
N THR A 6 -5.09 11.39 -14.28
CA THR A 6 -5.30 10.15 -13.56
C THR A 6 -4.14 10.14 -12.60
N ASP A 7 -4.38 10.62 -11.37
CA ASP A 7 -3.44 10.51 -10.26
C ASP A 7 -3.32 9.02 -9.98
N SER A 8 -2.64 8.30 -10.88
CA SER A 8 -2.44 6.85 -10.90
C SER A 8 -1.41 6.45 -9.86
N LYS A 9 -1.21 7.31 -8.87
CA LYS A 9 -0.27 7.17 -7.78
C LYS A 9 -0.89 6.26 -6.74
N TYR A 10 -0.05 5.38 -6.25
CA TYR A 10 -0.33 4.53 -5.12
C TYR A 10 -0.31 5.39 -3.85
N LYS A 11 -1.38 5.30 -3.06
CA LYS A 11 -1.52 5.97 -1.76
C LYS A 11 -1.98 4.97 -0.72
N VAL A 12 -1.48 5.10 0.50
CA VAL A 12 -1.98 4.33 1.64
C VAL A 12 -3.33 4.90 2.03
N ILE A 13 -4.39 4.09 1.96
CA ILE A 13 -5.76 4.50 2.31
C ILE A 13 -6.18 4.03 3.70
N ARG A 14 -5.58 2.95 4.20
CA ARG A 14 -5.96 2.36 5.50
C ARG A 14 -4.78 1.63 6.11
N VAL A 15 -4.62 1.75 7.43
CA VAL A 15 -3.71 0.94 8.23
C VAL A 15 -4.43 0.57 9.51
N GLU A 16 -4.61 -0.72 9.74
CA GLU A 16 -5.38 -1.23 10.87
C GLU A 16 -4.66 -2.35 11.58
N LYS A 17 -4.87 -2.43 12.90
CA LYS A 17 -4.42 -3.58 13.66
C LYS A 17 -5.31 -4.77 13.28
N THR A 18 -4.69 -5.90 12.99
CA THR A 18 -5.37 -7.13 12.61
C THR A 18 -4.88 -8.28 13.47
N THR A 19 -5.60 -9.40 13.44
CA THR A 19 -5.17 -10.63 14.10
C THR A 19 -4.09 -11.33 13.28
N PRO A 20 -3.22 -12.12 13.92
CA PRO A 20 -2.28 -12.97 13.20
C PRO A 20 -3.02 -13.87 12.21
N PRO A 21 -2.49 -14.05 10.98
CA PRO A 21 -2.93 -15.12 10.10
C PRO A 21 -2.80 -16.48 10.80
N THR A 22 -3.69 -17.42 10.48
CA THR A 22 -3.65 -18.78 11.03
C THR A 22 -2.27 -19.40 10.84
N GLY A 23 -1.65 -19.84 11.93
CA GLY A 23 -0.31 -20.44 11.94
C GLY A 23 0.85 -19.45 12.10
N MET A 24 0.59 -18.15 12.25
CA MET A 24 1.63 -17.17 12.59
C MET A 24 1.55 -16.72 14.05
N LEU A 25 2.72 -16.59 14.68
CA LEU A 25 2.86 -16.15 16.07
C LEU A 25 3.02 -14.62 16.14
N GLY A 26 2.50 -14.02 17.21
CA GLY A 26 2.67 -12.60 17.55
C GLY A 26 1.37 -11.79 17.55
N ASP A 27 1.28 -10.80 18.44
CA ASP A 27 0.04 -10.06 18.73
C ASP A 27 -0.05 -8.70 18.00
N ASN A 28 0.99 -8.36 17.25
CA ASN A 28 1.17 -7.02 16.65
C ASN A 28 1.16 -7.09 15.12
N TRP A 29 0.09 -7.64 14.59
CA TRP A 29 -0.19 -7.66 13.17
C TRP A 29 -0.95 -6.42 12.75
N TYR A 30 -0.58 -5.88 11.60
CA TYR A 30 -1.26 -4.76 10.99
C TYR A 30 -1.49 -5.05 9.51
N LEU A 31 -2.70 -4.75 9.05
CA LEU A 31 -3.08 -4.75 7.66
C LEU A 31 -3.00 -3.31 7.15
N TYR A 32 -2.20 -3.06 6.12
CA TYR A 32 -2.23 -1.80 5.41
C TYR A 32 -2.72 -2.00 3.98
N VAL A 33 -3.47 -1.02 3.52
CA VAL A 33 -4.15 -1.04 2.23
C VAL A 33 -3.66 0.13 1.40
N ILE A 34 -3.15 -0.17 0.21
CA ILE A 34 -2.66 0.81 -0.76
C ILE A 34 -3.59 0.79 -1.96
N GLN A 35 -4.07 1.96 -2.39
CA GLN A 35 -4.92 2.10 -3.58
C GLN A 35 -4.16 2.86 -4.67
N LYS A 36 -4.30 2.39 -5.91
CA LYS A 36 -3.79 3.10 -7.10
C LYS A 36 -4.84 4.08 -7.62
N GLY A 37 -4.59 5.36 -7.45
CA GLY A 37 -5.52 6.42 -7.84
C GLY A 37 -6.93 6.21 -7.32
N ASN A 38 -7.92 6.58 -8.12
CA ASN A 38 -9.33 6.50 -7.71
C ASN A 38 -10.02 5.22 -8.20
N LEU A 39 -9.26 4.20 -8.63
CA LEU A 39 -9.85 2.94 -9.10
C LEU A 39 -10.13 2.04 -7.89
N PRO A 40 -11.39 1.63 -7.65
CA PRO A 40 -11.74 0.75 -6.53
C PRO A 40 -11.18 -0.67 -6.72
N ASN A 41 -10.88 -1.07 -7.96
CA ASN A 41 -10.38 -2.42 -8.27
C ASN A 41 -8.84 -2.53 -8.23
N SER A 42 -8.13 -1.47 -7.85
CA SER A 42 -6.67 -1.44 -7.80
C SER A 42 -6.17 -1.22 -6.38
N ILE A 43 -6.50 -2.19 -5.52
CA ILE A 43 -6.17 -2.18 -4.10
C ILE A 43 -5.12 -3.28 -3.83
N MET A 44 -4.13 -2.96 -3.00
CA MET A 44 -3.14 -3.89 -2.49
C MET A 44 -3.30 -3.98 -0.98
N GLU A 45 -3.69 -5.17 -0.52
CA GLU A 45 -3.79 -5.51 0.90
C GLU A 45 -2.50 -6.20 1.32
N CYS A 46 -1.84 -5.67 2.34
CA CYS A 46 -0.56 -6.17 2.81
C CYS A 46 -0.57 -6.29 4.33
N LYS A 47 -0.09 -7.43 4.84
CA LYS A 47 0.01 -7.69 6.27
C LYS A 47 1.46 -7.58 6.70
N LYS A 48 1.72 -6.92 7.82
CA LYS A 48 3.05 -6.78 8.40
C LYS A 48 2.98 -6.81 9.92
N THR A 49 3.95 -7.48 10.53
CA THR A 49 4.19 -7.43 11.97
C THR A 49 4.99 -6.19 12.35
N GLY A 50 4.69 -5.61 13.50
CA GLY A 50 5.45 -4.49 14.06
C GLY A 50 4.57 -3.51 14.79
N THR A 51 5.02 -2.27 14.94
CA THR A 51 4.21 -1.20 15.55
C THR A 51 3.43 -0.43 14.48
N LEU A 52 2.33 0.21 14.87
CA LEU A 52 1.55 1.06 13.97
C LEU A 52 2.43 2.08 13.22
N LYS A 53 3.40 2.70 13.92
CA LYS A 53 4.34 3.66 13.34
C LYS A 53 5.25 3.03 12.29
N ALA A 54 5.84 1.87 12.61
CA ALA A 54 6.72 1.15 11.68
C ALA A 54 5.94 0.66 10.44
N VAL A 55 4.73 0.14 10.63
CA VAL A 55 3.88 -0.33 9.54
C VAL A 55 3.42 0.84 8.66
N THR A 56 3.05 1.97 9.27
CA THR A 56 2.68 3.18 8.53
C THR A 56 3.84 3.74 7.72
N ALA A 57 5.05 3.80 8.30
CA ALA A 57 6.24 4.24 7.60
C ALA A 57 6.55 3.31 6.41
N HIS A 58 6.47 2.00 6.64
CA HIS A 58 6.69 1.00 5.59
C HIS A 58 5.63 1.09 4.48
N ALA A 59 4.36 1.25 4.81
CA ALA A 59 3.29 1.39 3.81
C ALA A 59 3.51 2.63 2.93
N LYS A 60 3.95 3.75 3.51
CA LYS A 60 4.29 4.97 2.77
C LYS A 60 5.50 4.75 1.86
N ASP A 61 6.55 4.10 2.37
CA ASP A 61 7.75 3.79 1.61
C ASP A 61 7.46 2.85 0.42
N VAL A 62 6.60 1.84 0.64
CA VAL A 62 6.12 0.93 -0.42
C VAL A 62 5.33 1.72 -1.48
N ALA A 63 4.36 2.55 -1.07
CA ALA A 63 3.60 3.36 -2.01
C ALA A 63 4.52 4.28 -2.84
N ASN A 64 5.49 4.94 -2.20
CA ASN A 64 6.50 5.75 -2.87
C ASN A 64 7.36 4.94 -3.83
N THR A 65 7.85 3.77 -3.41
CA THR A 65 8.67 2.88 -4.23
C THR A 65 7.91 2.40 -5.46
N ILE A 66 6.63 2.02 -5.32
CA ILE A 66 5.78 1.61 -6.43
C ILE A 66 5.55 2.80 -7.38
N ASN A 67 5.32 3.99 -6.84
CA ASN A 67 5.20 5.21 -7.65
C ASN A 67 6.48 5.50 -8.45
N LEU A 68 7.65 5.41 -7.81
CA LEU A 68 8.95 5.60 -8.44
C LEU A 68 9.24 4.53 -9.51
N ARG A 69 8.87 3.27 -9.26
CA ARG A 69 9.04 2.17 -10.22
C ARG A 69 8.11 2.27 -11.42
N ASN A 70 6.87 2.78 -11.25
CA ASN A 70 5.98 3.03 -12.38
C ASN A 70 6.52 4.12 -13.34
N VAL A 71 7.48 4.95 -12.91
CA VAL A 71 8.18 5.89 -13.80
C VAL A 71 9.19 5.15 -14.72
N LYS A 72 9.56 3.90 -14.40
CA LYS A 72 10.61 3.13 -15.09
C LYS A 72 10.14 1.76 -15.58
N GLY A 73 8.85 1.63 -15.91
CA GLY A 73 8.24 0.44 -16.51
C GLY A 73 8.13 0.48 -18.03
N GLY A 74 8.90 1.33 -18.71
CA GLY A 74 9.00 1.33 -20.17
C GLY A 74 9.63 0.03 -20.65
N ARG A 75 8.80 -0.98 -20.93
CA ARG A 75 9.18 -2.05 -21.84
C ARG A 75 9.45 -1.40 -23.20
N LYS A 76 10.73 -1.35 -23.57
CA LYS A 76 11.18 -1.05 -24.92
C LYS A 76 11.06 -2.32 -25.77
#